data_AF-A0A7S8C7V2-F1
#
_entry.id   AF-A0A7S8C7V2-F1
#
_cell.length_a   1.000
_cell.length_b   1.000
_cell.length_c   1.000
_cell.angle_alpha   90.00
_cell.angle_beta   90.00
_cell.angle_gamma   90.00
#
_symmetry.space_group_name_H-M   'P 1'
#
loop_
_entity.id
_entity.type
_entity.pdbx_description
1 polymer ?
#
loop_
_entity_poly.entity_id
_entity_poly.type
_entity_poly.pdbx_seq_one_letter_code
_entity_poly.pdbx_strand_id
1 'polypeptide(L)'
;MKSENQECGLKLRGTDFVYFDEGAYGLIFLDRIARRVRKVFRAQDDKEHVCKVFVSETKAYERALACSSLRQFVPGNFRICEPRAVVTKYGAEVSDKVFQELVFEIDFIDGYFVKIGSICKEKATKLHELFHAEGIKYTIDMSVTLADGGRAEKVIDFGIEEIEAIYNQ
;
A
#
# COMPACT_ATOMS: atom_id res chain seq x y z
N MET A 1 3.39 2.17 -21.76
CA MET A 1 2.84 3.55 -21.71
C MET A 1 3.09 4.06 -20.30
N LYS A 2 3.73 5.22 -20.12
CA LYS A 2 3.94 5.80 -18.78
C LYS A 2 2.61 6.35 -18.27
N SER A 3 2.34 6.25 -16.97
CA SER A 3 1.15 6.88 -16.40
C SER A 3 1.27 8.42 -16.48
N GLU A 4 0.15 9.13 -16.55
CA GLU A 4 0.12 10.61 -16.54
C GLU A 4 0.89 11.16 -15.32
N ASN A 5 0.73 10.53 -14.16
CA ASN A 5 1.44 10.88 -12.93
C ASN A 5 2.96 10.75 -13.05
N GLN A 6 3.46 9.75 -13.78
CA GLN A 6 4.88 9.59 -14.05
C GLN A 6 5.42 10.70 -14.96
N GLU A 7 4.64 11.14 -15.94
CA GLU A 7 5.02 12.23 -16.85
C GLU A 7 5.01 13.60 -16.15
N CYS A 8 4.05 13.82 -15.26
CA CYS A 8 3.99 14.99 -14.37
C CYS A 8 5.15 15.05 -13.38
N GLY A 9 5.79 13.91 -13.08
CA GLY A 9 6.91 13.80 -12.15
C GLY A 9 6.52 14.24 -10.74
N LEU A 10 5.43 13.65 -10.22
CA LEU A 10 4.91 14.01 -8.91
C LEU A 10 5.93 13.71 -7.79
N LYS A 11 5.94 14.56 -6.76
CA LYS A 11 6.75 14.41 -5.55
C LYS A 11 6.04 15.02 -4.35
N LEU A 12 6.49 14.67 -3.15
CA LEU A 12 5.99 15.29 -1.93
C LEU A 12 6.83 16.52 -1.58
N ARG A 13 6.17 17.64 -1.26
CA ARG A 13 6.85 18.92 -1.01
C ARG A 13 7.80 18.79 0.19
N GLY A 14 9.06 19.18 -0.04
CA GLY A 14 10.09 19.23 1.01
C GLY A 14 10.64 17.87 1.45
N THR A 15 10.52 16.83 0.62
CA THR A 15 11.07 15.50 0.89
C THR A 15 11.70 14.88 -0.36
N ASP A 16 12.37 13.74 -0.19
CA ASP A 16 12.98 12.95 -1.28
C ASP A 16 11.99 11.94 -1.91
N PHE A 17 10.73 11.95 -1.48
CA PHE A 17 9.70 11.05 -2.00
C PHE A 17 9.24 11.49 -3.40
N VAL A 18 9.49 10.62 -4.38
CA VAL A 18 9.05 10.80 -5.77
C VAL A 18 8.02 9.74 -6.14
N TYR A 19 7.08 10.08 -7.02
CA TYR A 19 6.11 9.11 -7.51
C TYR A 19 6.79 7.90 -8.11
N PHE A 20 6.30 6.73 -7.73
CA PHE A 20 6.87 5.44 -8.08
C PHE A 20 5.85 4.58 -8.80
N ASP A 21 4.64 4.47 -8.24
CA ASP A 21 3.57 3.61 -8.75
C ASP A 21 2.20 4.07 -8.22
N GLU A 22 1.15 3.32 -8.53
CA GLU A 22 -0.19 3.55 -8.02
C GLU A 22 -0.97 2.24 -7.84
N GLY A 23 -1.72 2.16 -6.74
CA GLY A 23 -2.74 1.14 -6.54
C GLY A 23 -4.14 1.68 -6.83
N ALA A 24 -5.16 0.85 -6.62
CA ALA A 24 -6.56 1.23 -6.87
C ALA A 24 -6.98 2.53 -6.16
N TYR A 25 -6.57 2.69 -4.89
CA TYR A 25 -7.00 3.80 -4.04
C TYR A 25 -5.92 4.85 -3.76
N GLY A 26 -4.67 4.68 -4.21
CA GLY A 26 -3.58 5.51 -3.72
C GLY A 26 -2.40 5.65 -4.68
N LEU A 27 -1.73 6.79 -4.55
CA LEU A 27 -0.45 7.07 -5.19
C LEU A 27 0.68 6.58 -4.28
N ILE A 28 1.67 5.92 -4.87
CA ILE A 28 2.82 5.36 -4.18
C ILE A 28 4.03 6.22 -4.48
N PHE A 29 4.65 6.76 -3.43
CA PHE A 29 5.89 7.52 -3.52
C PHE A 29 7.04 6.74 -2.88
N LEU A 30 8.23 6.84 -3.46
CA LEU A 30 9.43 6.14 -3.02
C LEU A 30 10.52 7.15 -2.67
N ASP A 31 11.06 7.01 -1.46
CA ASP A 31 12.34 7.58 -1.05
C ASP A 31 13.39 6.46 -1.16
N ARG A 32 14.22 6.52 -2.20
CA ARG A 32 15.20 5.47 -2.51
C ARG A 32 16.36 5.43 -1.51
N ILE A 33 16.74 6.59 -0.97
CA ILE A 33 17.87 6.70 -0.05
C ILE A 33 17.47 6.12 1.30
N ALA A 34 16.32 6.53 1.82
CA ALA A 34 15.81 5.99 3.09
C ALA A 34 15.16 4.61 2.94
N ARG A 35 15.01 4.10 1.72
CA ARG A 35 14.30 2.84 1.40
C ARG A 35 12.91 2.78 2.02
N ARG A 36 12.09 3.81 1.77
CA ARG A 36 10.70 3.88 2.27
C ARG A 36 9.71 4.11 1.15
N VAL A 37 8.53 3.53 1.33
CA VAL A 37 7.36 3.83 0.52
C VAL A 37 6.38 4.64 1.35
N ARG A 38 5.77 5.64 0.72
CA ARG A 38 4.66 6.41 1.28
C ARG A 38 3.46 6.30 0.34
N LYS A 39 2.34 5.80 0.86
CA LYS A 39 1.06 5.74 0.14
C LYS A 39 0.20 6.94 0.53
N VAL A 40 -0.28 7.68 -0.46
CA VAL A 40 -1.22 8.80 -0.29
C VAL A 40 -2.51 8.47 -1.02
N PHE A 41 -3.64 8.50 -0.33
CA PHE A 41 -4.91 8.07 -0.91
C PHE A 41 -5.52 9.13 -1.84
N ARG A 42 -6.13 8.69 -2.94
CA ARG A 42 -6.72 9.56 -3.98
C ARG A 42 -8.06 10.12 -3.52
N ALA A 43 -8.34 11.35 -3.96
CA ALA A 43 -9.65 12.00 -3.78
C ALA A 43 -10.57 11.75 -4.99
N GLN A 44 -10.61 10.50 -5.49
CA GLN A 44 -11.42 10.12 -6.66
C GLN A 44 -12.80 9.55 -6.27
N ASP A 45 -12.89 8.95 -5.08
CA ASP A 45 -14.09 8.35 -4.53
C ASP A 45 -14.61 9.17 -3.33
N ASP A 46 -15.77 8.78 -2.82
CA ASP A 46 -16.32 9.35 -1.59
C ASP A 46 -15.32 9.25 -0.42
N LYS A 47 -15.15 10.36 0.31
CA LYS A 47 -14.16 10.47 1.38
C LYS A 47 -14.41 9.44 2.49
N GLU A 48 -15.67 9.14 2.82
CA GLU A 48 -16.00 8.16 3.86
C GLU A 48 -15.54 6.76 3.45
N HIS A 49 -15.77 6.39 2.19
CA HIS A 49 -15.29 5.12 1.65
C HIS A 49 -13.75 5.04 1.69
N VAL A 50 -13.04 6.06 1.21
CA VAL A 50 -11.57 6.06 1.21
C VAL A 50 -11.01 6.03 2.64
N CYS A 51 -11.64 6.73 3.59
CA CYS A 51 -11.31 6.63 5.02
C CYS A 51 -11.47 5.20 5.55
N LYS A 52 -12.53 4.48 5.16
CA LYS A 52 -12.73 3.07 5.57
C LYS A 52 -11.62 2.17 5.03
N VAL A 53 -11.24 2.32 3.76
CA VAL A 53 -10.11 1.58 3.16
C VAL A 53 -8.81 1.90 3.90
N PHE A 54 -8.52 3.18 4.12
CA PHE A 54 -7.33 3.61 4.87
C PHE A 54 -7.29 2.97 6.27
N VAL A 55 -8.39 3.03 7.01
CA VAL A 55 -8.49 2.43 8.35
C VAL A 55 -8.33 0.91 8.30
N SER A 56 -8.91 0.23 7.31
CA SER A 56 -8.78 -1.22 7.13
C SER A 56 -7.33 -1.63 6.88
N GLU A 57 -6.62 -0.96 5.96
CA GLU A 57 -5.23 -1.25 5.64
C GLU A 57 -4.29 -0.95 6.83
N THR A 58 -4.42 0.24 7.42
CA THR A 58 -3.55 0.68 8.52
C THR A 58 -3.68 -0.20 9.76
N LYS A 59 -4.91 -0.54 10.18
CA LYS A 59 -5.13 -1.48 11.29
C LYS A 59 -4.57 -2.87 10.98
N ALA A 60 -4.61 -3.29 9.72
CA ALA A 60 -4.05 -4.58 9.34
C ALA A 60 -2.52 -4.58 9.47
N TYR A 61 -1.85 -3.51 9.07
CA TYR A 61 -0.39 -3.36 9.28
C TYR A 61 -0.02 -3.34 10.76
N GLU A 62 -0.72 -2.55 11.58
CA GLU A 62 -0.51 -2.50 13.04
C GLU A 62 -0.58 -3.90 13.66
N ARG A 63 -1.61 -4.66 13.26
CA ARG A 63 -1.86 -6.02 13.74
C ARG A 63 -0.82 -7.02 13.26
N ALA A 64 -0.48 -7.00 11.96
CA ALA A 64 0.53 -7.87 11.40
C ALA A 64 1.91 -7.64 12.02
N LEU A 65 2.27 -6.39 12.32
CA LEU A 65 3.54 -6.06 12.97
C LEU A 65 3.54 -6.39 14.47
N ALA A 66 2.40 -6.32 15.14
CA ALA A 66 2.27 -6.76 16.53
C ALA A 66 2.39 -8.29 16.67
N CYS A 67 1.98 -9.06 15.66
CA CYS A 67 2.06 -10.52 15.67
C CYS A 67 3.43 -11.04 15.21
N SER A 68 4.09 -11.84 16.05
CA SER A 68 5.42 -12.39 15.75
C SER A 68 5.45 -13.29 14.51
N SER A 69 4.39 -14.07 14.25
CA SER A 69 4.33 -14.98 13.11
C SER A 69 4.17 -14.23 11.78
N LEU A 70 3.44 -13.10 11.79
CA LEU A 70 3.16 -12.26 10.62
C LEU A 70 4.24 -11.21 10.34
N ARG A 71 4.91 -10.70 11.38
CA ARG A 71 5.89 -9.61 11.25
C ARG A 71 6.95 -9.86 10.17
N GLN A 72 7.38 -11.11 10.01
CA GLN A 72 8.37 -11.48 8.99
C GLN A 72 7.85 -11.30 7.55
N PHE A 73 6.53 -11.44 7.34
CA PHE A 73 5.89 -11.41 6.04
C PHE A 73 5.46 -10.02 5.60
N VAL A 74 5.47 -9.02 6.47
CA VAL A 74 5.07 -7.65 6.09
C VAL A 74 6.28 -6.72 6.03
N PRO A 75 6.20 -5.63 5.25
CA PRO A 75 7.11 -4.50 5.37
C PRO A 75 7.17 -3.96 6.80
N GLY A 76 8.36 -3.57 7.25
CA GLY A 76 8.58 -2.97 8.56
C GLY A 76 8.27 -1.47 8.59
N ASN A 77 8.58 -0.85 9.73
CA ASN A 77 8.52 0.60 9.96
C ASN A 77 7.20 1.27 9.58
N PHE A 78 6.08 0.56 9.73
CA PHE A 78 4.75 1.13 9.51
C PHE A 78 4.50 2.34 10.40
N ARG A 79 3.99 3.41 9.80
CA ARG A 79 3.51 4.59 10.53
C ARG A 79 2.54 5.43 9.71
N ILE A 80 1.53 5.99 10.38
CA ILE A 80 0.73 7.09 9.83
C ILE A 80 1.61 8.36 9.83
N CYS A 81 1.56 9.12 8.75
CA CYS A 81 2.44 10.27 8.54
C CYS A 81 1.69 11.59 8.58
N GLU A 82 2.45 12.68 8.78
CA GLU A 82 1.90 14.02 8.60
C GLU A 82 1.55 14.31 7.14
N PRO A 83 0.48 15.09 6.89
CA PRO A 83 0.14 15.59 5.57
C PRO A 83 1.29 16.31 4.89
N ARG A 84 1.45 16.09 3.59
CA ARG A 84 2.39 16.82 2.73
C ARG A 84 1.75 17.09 1.38
N ALA A 85 1.94 18.32 0.90
CA ALA A 85 1.45 18.71 -0.41
C ALA A 85 2.09 17.85 -1.52
N VAL A 86 1.27 17.41 -2.47
CA VAL A 86 1.74 16.75 -3.69
C VAL A 86 2.01 17.83 -4.72
N VAL A 87 3.20 17.83 -5.29
CA VAL A 87 3.61 18.81 -6.31
C VAL A 87 4.14 18.11 -7.55
N THR A 88 3.98 18.73 -8.71
CA THR A 88 4.58 18.28 -9.96
C THR A 88 6.09 18.56 -9.99
N LYS A 89 6.78 18.06 -11.03
CA LYS A 89 8.20 18.37 -11.27
C LYS A 89 8.50 19.86 -11.43
N TYR A 90 7.48 20.65 -11.83
CA TYR A 90 7.58 22.10 -11.98
C TYR A 90 7.17 22.87 -10.71
N GLY A 91 6.82 22.17 -9.62
CA GLY A 91 6.45 22.79 -8.35
C GLY A 91 4.98 23.19 -8.20
N ALA A 92 4.17 23.06 -9.27
CA ALA A 92 2.74 23.26 -9.19
C ALA A 92 2.11 22.24 -8.23
N GLU A 93 1.27 22.72 -7.32
CA GLU A 93 0.57 21.88 -6.35
C GLU A 93 -0.64 21.19 -6.97
N VAL A 94 -0.82 19.90 -6.65
CA VAL A 94 -1.92 19.05 -7.13
C VAL A 94 -2.53 18.27 -5.96
N SER A 95 -2.50 18.86 -4.78
CA SER A 95 -2.98 18.26 -3.53
C SER A 95 -4.50 18.06 -3.49
N ASP A 96 -5.24 18.72 -4.37
CA ASP A 96 -6.69 18.57 -4.56
C ASP A 96 -7.07 17.17 -5.09
N LYS A 97 -6.12 16.45 -5.68
CA LYS A 97 -6.33 15.09 -6.20
C LYS A 97 -6.18 13.98 -5.15
N VAL A 98 -5.84 14.34 -3.91
CA VAL A 98 -5.54 13.37 -2.83
C VAL A 98 -6.09 13.81 -1.47
N PHE A 99 -6.33 12.85 -0.58
CA PHE A 99 -6.57 13.12 0.83
C PHE A 99 -5.24 13.14 1.57
N GLN A 100 -4.67 14.33 1.78
CA GLN A 100 -3.32 14.49 2.35
C GLN A 100 -3.19 13.93 3.79
N GLU A 101 -4.29 13.81 4.51
CA GLU A 101 -4.36 13.22 5.85
C GLU A 101 -4.40 11.69 5.86
N LEU A 102 -4.76 11.07 4.73
CA LEU A 102 -4.81 9.62 4.58
C LEU A 102 -3.50 9.16 3.97
N VAL A 103 -2.47 9.10 4.82
CA VAL A 103 -1.10 8.79 4.42
C VAL A 103 -0.42 7.88 5.43
N PHE A 104 0.22 6.83 4.93
CA PHE A 104 1.10 5.99 5.74
C PHE A 104 2.39 5.67 5.01
N GLU A 105 3.40 5.26 5.78
CA GLU A 105 4.68 4.78 5.31
C GLU A 105 4.96 3.36 5.76
N ILE A 106 5.75 2.65 4.96
CA ILE A 106 6.33 1.34 5.24
C ILE A 106 7.72 1.24 4.59
N ASP A 107 8.49 0.21 4.95
CA ASP A 107 9.75 -0.10 4.28
C ASP A 107 9.56 -0.40 2.79
N PHE A 108 10.49 0.07 1.96
CA PHE A 108 10.58 -0.32 0.56
C PHE A 108 11.22 -1.71 0.44
N ILE A 109 10.42 -2.65 -0.04
CA ILE A 109 10.86 -4.00 -0.37
C ILE A 109 11.34 -4.02 -1.81
N ASP A 110 12.60 -4.43 -2.01
CA ASP A 110 13.11 -4.68 -3.35
C ASP A 110 12.61 -6.04 -3.82
N GLY A 111 11.99 -6.10 -5.00
CA GLY A 111 11.45 -7.34 -5.53
C GLY A 111 10.24 -7.12 -6.42
N TYR A 112 9.91 -8.17 -7.16
CA TYR A 112 8.69 -8.20 -7.97
C TYR A 112 7.56 -8.80 -7.16
N PHE A 113 6.48 -8.05 -7.03
CA PHE A 113 5.26 -8.50 -6.38
C PHE A 113 4.34 -9.16 -7.40
N VAL A 114 3.83 -10.35 -7.06
CA VAL A 114 2.80 -11.07 -7.83
C VAL A 114 1.53 -11.19 -6.99
N LYS A 115 0.36 -11.18 -7.64
CA LYS A 115 -0.91 -11.39 -6.94
C LYS A 115 -0.95 -12.78 -6.31
N ILE A 116 -1.46 -12.91 -5.09
CA ILE A 116 -1.52 -14.18 -4.37
C ILE A 116 -2.30 -15.27 -5.12
N GLY A 117 -3.30 -14.89 -5.92
CA GLY A 117 -4.02 -15.84 -6.78
C GLY A 117 -3.15 -16.50 -7.86
N SER A 118 -1.95 -15.98 -8.13
CA SER A 118 -1.02 -16.51 -9.13
C SER A 118 -0.01 -17.53 -8.58
N ILE A 119 0.08 -17.67 -7.25
CA ILE A 119 0.99 -18.64 -6.63
C ILE A 119 0.29 -19.99 -6.39
N CYS A 120 1.04 -21.04 -6.03
CA CYS A 120 0.44 -22.36 -5.84
C CYS A 120 -0.62 -22.34 -4.72
N LYS A 121 -1.72 -23.05 -4.95
CA LYS A 121 -2.91 -23.00 -4.09
C LYS A 121 -2.61 -23.35 -2.64
N GLU A 122 -1.79 -24.37 -2.38
CA GLU A 122 -1.47 -24.77 -1.01
C GLU A 122 -0.71 -23.66 -0.25
N LYS A 123 0.18 -22.94 -0.93
CA LYS A 123 0.94 -21.84 -0.31
C LYS A 123 0.05 -20.62 -0.08
N ALA A 124 -0.81 -20.28 -1.05
CA ALA A 124 -1.79 -19.20 -0.90
C ALA A 124 -2.71 -19.49 0.28
N THR A 125 -3.31 -20.68 0.35
CA THR A 125 -4.21 -21.08 1.45
C THR A 125 -3.55 -20.93 2.82
N LYS A 126 -2.33 -21.42 3.00
CA LYS A 126 -1.61 -21.28 4.28
C LYS A 126 -1.37 -19.82 4.66
N LEU A 127 -1.09 -18.96 3.68
CA LEU A 127 -0.88 -17.54 3.95
C LEU A 127 -2.19 -16.83 4.33
N HIS A 128 -3.29 -17.15 3.64
CA HIS A 128 -4.63 -16.67 4.03
C HIS A 128 -4.99 -17.10 5.46
N GLU A 129 -4.81 -18.39 5.79
CA GLU A 129 -5.09 -18.92 7.13
C GLU A 129 -4.26 -18.19 8.21
N LEU A 130 -2.99 -17.92 7.93
CA LEU A 130 -2.11 -17.22 8.86
C LEU A 130 -2.58 -15.79 9.14
N PHE A 131 -2.97 -15.04 8.10
CA PHE A 131 -3.49 -13.67 8.26
C PHE A 131 -4.88 -13.66 8.91
N HIS A 132 -5.75 -14.61 8.54
CA HIS A 132 -7.11 -14.73 9.07
C HIS A 132 -7.11 -15.11 10.55
N ALA A 133 -6.16 -15.94 11.00
CA ALA A 133 -5.99 -16.29 12.41
C ALA A 133 -5.74 -15.05 13.30
N GLU A 134 -5.14 -14.00 12.73
CA GLU A 134 -4.89 -12.73 13.41
C GLU A 134 -6.02 -11.71 13.20
N GLY A 135 -7.11 -12.08 12.50
CA GLY A 135 -8.25 -11.20 12.24
C GLY A 135 -8.05 -10.24 11.07
N ILE A 136 -7.07 -10.48 10.20
CA ILE A 136 -6.89 -9.78 8.92
C ILE A 136 -7.61 -10.59 7.85
N LYS A 137 -8.83 -10.17 7.47
CA LYS A 137 -9.73 -10.98 6.63
C LYS A 137 -9.67 -10.62 5.15
N TYR A 138 -9.31 -9.39 4.81
CA TYR A 138 -9.15 -8.99 3.42
C TYR A 138 -7.75 -9.35 2.93
N THR A 139 -7.65 -10.54 2.37
CA THR A 139 -6.39 -11.12 1.92
C THR A 139 -6.43 -11.54 0.45
N ILE A 140 -7.59 -11.43 -0.20
CA ILE A 140 -7.81 -11.90 -1.58
C ILE A 140 -6.99 -11.13 -2.61
N ASP A 141 -6.72 -9.85 -2.36
CA ASP A 141 -5.98 -8.97 -3.28
C ASP A 141 -4.50 -8.81 -2.91
N MET A 142 -4.00 -9.63 -1.97
CA MET A 142 -2.62 -9.57 -1.53
C MET A 142 -1.66 -9.71 -2.69
N SER A 143 -0.64 -8.87 -2.67
CA SER A 143 0.52 -8.99 -3.54
C SER A 143 1.69 -9.52 -2.72
N VAL A 144 2.44 -10.48 -3.25
CA VAL A 144 3.53 -11.16 -2.53
C VAL A 144 4.83 -11.14 -3.32
N THR A 145 5.97 -10.96 -2.64
CA THR A 145 7.28 -11.32 -3.19
C THR A 145 7.57 -12.79 -2.90
N LEU A 146 8.34 -13.42 -3.78
CA LEU A 146 8.72 -14.83 -3.66
C LEU A 146 10.24 -14.95 -3.50
N ALA A 147 10.65 -15.69 -2.48
CA ALA A 147 12.00 -16.20 -2.35
C ALA A 147 12.22 -17.43 -3.25
N ASP A 148 13.47 -17.86 -3.38
CA ASP A 148 13.85 -19.10 -4.04
C ASP A 148 13.01 -20.29 -3.54
N GLY A 149 12.52 -21.11 -4.47
CA GLY A 149 11.55 -22.18 -4.17
C GLY A 149 10.10 -21.71 -4.05
N GLY A 150 9.82 -20.44 -4.39
CA GLY A 150 8.47 -19.88 -4.49
C GLY A 150 7.78 -19.70 -3.14
N ARG A 151 8.53 -19.46 -2.07
CA ARG A 151 7.99 -19.18 -0.73
C ARG A 151 7.70 -17.68 -0.63
N ALA A 152 6.53 -17.29 -0.13
CA ALA A 152 6.23 -15.88 0.11
C ALA A 152 7.20 -15.29 1.14
N GLU A 153 7.78 -14.13 0.83
CA GLU A 153 8.73 -13.44 1.69
C GLU A 153 8.13 -12.15 2.25
N LYS A 154 7.56 -11.32 1.38
CA LYS A 154 6.83 -10.11 1.75
C LYS A 154 5.43 -10.08 1.15
N VAL A 155 4.51 -9.45 1.84
CA VAL A 155 3.08 -9.38 1.55
C VAL A 155 2.63 -7.93 1.74
N ILE A 156 1.88 -7.41 0.77
CA ILE A 156 1.24 -6.10 0.77
C ILE A 156 -0.19 -6.24 0.25
N ASP A 157 -0.94 -5.13 0.18
CA ASP A 157 -2.32 -5.06 -0.31
C ASP A 157 -3.30 -5.96 0.48
N PHE A 158 -3.28 -5.84 1.80
CA PHE A 158 -4.19 -6.54 2.71
C PHE A 158 -4.91 -5.57 3.67
N GLY A 159 -6.03 -6.00 4.23
CA GLY A 159 -6.88 -5.20 5.13
C GLY A 159 -7.60 -6.05 6.18
N ILE A 160 -8.11 -5.41 7.23
CA ILE A 160 -8.89 -6.10 8.28
C ILE A 160 -10.15 -6.72 7.70
N GLU A 161 -10.81 -6.01 6.80
CA GLU A 161 -12.05 -6.42 6.15
C GLU A 161 -12.14 -5.83 4.74
N GLU A 162 -12.95 -6.48 3.90
CA GLU A 162 -13.25 -6.01 2.56
C GLU A 162 -14.15 -4.79 2.66
N ILE A 163 -13.76 -3.71 1.98
CA ILE A 163 -14.59 -2.52 1.83
C ILE A 163 -15.03 -2.52 0.37
N GLU A 164 -16.31 -2.82 0.12
CA GLU A 164 -16.85 -2.89 -1.25
C GLU A 164 -16.63 -1.58 -1.99
N ALA A 165 -16.02 -1.66 -3.18
CA ALA A 165 -15.85 -0.52 -4.07
C ALA A 165 -17.23 0.03 -4.46
N ILE A 166 -17.49 1.29 -4.14
CA ILE A 166 -18.70 1.98 -4.57
C ILE A 166 -18.49 2.41 -6.02
N TYR A 167 -18.92 1.58 -6.98
CA TYR A 167 -19.05 2.03 -8.35
C TYR A 167 -20.30 2.91 -8.46
N ASN A 168 -20.11 4.23 -8.46
CA ASN A 168 -21.17 5.12 -8.93
C ASN A 168 -21.37 4.86 -10.43
N GLN A 169 -22.52 4.28 -10.78
CA GLN A 169 -23.01 4.19 -12.16
C GLN A 169 -23.35 5.56 -12.72
#